data_AF-A0A8X6SB48-F1
#
_entry.id   AF-A0A8X6SB48-F1
#
_cell.length_a   1.000
_cell.length_b   1.000
_cell.length_c   1.000
_cell.angle_alpha   90.00
_cell.angle_beta   90.00
_cell.angle_gamma   90.00
#
_symmetry.space_group_name_H-M   'P 1'
#
loop_
_entity.id
_entity.type
_entity.pdbx_description
1 polymer ?
#
loop_
_entity_poly.entity_id
_entity_poly.type
_entity_poly.pdbx_seq_one_letter_code
_entity_poly.pdbx_strand_id
1 'polypeptide(L)'
;MSLRRFRRQHEQLSQFERERIIGMMEVGWSAGRVALQLGNSDCVVRRCWDQWIRGMPRRTGSGRPRQTSHRADRHIVRNARVQPTASSATIRAQVASSLGARVSS
;
A
#
# COMPACT_ATOMS: atom_id res chain seq x y z
N MET A 1 11.16 -15.56 17.22
CA MET A 1 12.10 -14.48 16.85
C MET A 1 11.48 -13.62 15.75
N SER A 2 11.21 -12.34 16.00
CA SER A 2 10.63 -11.44 15.01
C SER A 2 11.74 -10.65 14.33
N LEU A 3 12.00 -10.93 13.04
CA LEU A 3 12.90 -10.13 12.21
C LEU A 3 12.23 -8.79 11.95
N ARG A 4 12.48 -7.80 12.82
CA ARG A 4 12.17 -6.40 12.50
C ARG A 4 13.01 -6.02 11.29
N ARG A 5 12.40 -6.01 10.11
CA ARG A 5 12.99 -5.36 8.94
C ARG A 5 13.18 -3.89 9.32
N PHE A 6 14.42 -3.52 9.61
CA PHE A 6 14.85 -2.14 9.59
C PHE A 6 14.68 -1.66 8.14
N ARG A 7 13.51 -1.13 7.81
CA ARG A 7 13.35 -0.33 6.59
C ARG A 7 14.22 0.89 6.82
N ARG A 8 15.44 0.88 6.27
CA ARG A 8 16.21 2.11 6.12
C ARG A 8 15.29 3.10 5.42
N GLN A 9 15.06 4.23 6.07
CA GLN A 9 14.41 5.36 5.42
C GLN A 9 15.40 5.82 4.36
N HIS A 10 15.24 5.36 3.12
CA HIS A 10 15.94 5.97 2.01
C HIS A 10 15.33 7.36 1.87
N GLU A 11 16.17 8.40 1.98
CA GLU A 11 15.81 9.73 1.50
C GLU A 11 15.21 9.57 0.11
N GLN A 12 14.06 10.20 -0.08
CA GLN A 12 13.39 10.14 -1.36
C GLN A 12 14.27 10.86 -2.37
N LEU A 13 14.67 10.17 -3.43
CA LEU A 13 15.29 10.80 -4.60
C LEU A 13 14.47 12.04 -4.97
N SER A 14 15.15 13.18 -5.06
CA SER A 14 14.56 14.41 -5.56
C SER A 14 14.07 14.20 -7.00
N GLN A 15 13.12 15.02 -7.45
CA GLN A 15 12.64 14.91 -8.83
C GLN A 15 13.79 15.08 -9.84
N PHE A 16 14.70 16.02 -9.57
CA PHE A 16 15.87 16.26 -10.40
C PHE A 16 16.80 15.04 -10.51
N GLU A 17 17.08 14.36 -9.39
CA GLU A 17 17.89 13.13 -9.43
C GLU A 17 17.20 12.01 -10.21
N ARG A 18 15.87 11.89 -10.12
CA ARG A 18 15.12 10.90 -10.90
C ARG A 18 15.22 11.18 -12.39
N GLU A 19 14.97 12.41 -12.81
CA GLU A 19 15.07 12.84 -14.21
C GLU A 19 16.48 12.62 -14.75
N ARG A 20 17.51 12.89 -13.94
CA ARG A 20 18.91 12.63 -14.30
C ARG A 20 19.23 11.15 -14.45
N ILE A 21 18.72 10.29 -13.55
CA ILE A 21 18.82 8.83 -13.67
C ILE A 21 18.15 8.35 -14.96
N ILE A 22 16.93 8.81 -15.23
CA ILE A 22 16.15 8.44 -16.42
C ILE A 22 16.91 8.83 -17.68
N GLY A 23 17.33 10.09 -17.80
CA GLY A 23 18.04 10.56 -19.00
C GLY A 23 19.34 9.80 -19.28
N MET A 24 20.12 9.45 -18.25
CA MET A 24 21.34 8.65 -18.44
C MET A 24 21.01 7.21 -18.88
N MET A 25 20.00 6.60 -18.28
CA MET A 25 19.58 5.24 -18.62
C MET A 25 18.96 5.17 -20.02
N GLU A 26 18.23 6.20 -20.47
CA GLU A 26 17.69 6.31 -21.83
C GLU A 26 18.79 6.37 -22.90
N VAL A 27 19.92 7.01 -22.60
CA VAL A 27 21.10 7.06 -23.47
C VAL A 27 21.88 5.73 -23.48
N GLY A 28 21.43 4.72 -22.73
CA GLY A 28 22.00 3.37 -22.71
C GLY A 28 23.13 3.18 -21.69
N TRP A 29 23.24 4.06 -20.69
CA TRP A 29 24.18 3.84 -19.59
C TRP A 29 23.73 2.67 -18.72
N SER A 30 24.69 1.91 -18.20
CA SER A 30 24.39 0.84 -17.24
C SER A 30 24.04 1.43 -15.87
N ALA A 31 23.14 0.76 -15.15
CA ALA A 31 22.71 1.21 -13.82
C ALA A 31 23.88 1.39 -12.84
N GLY A 32 24.88 0.50 -12.90
CA GLY A 32 26.09 0.61 -12.08
C GLY A 32 26.92 1.85 -12.41
N ARG A 33 27.02 2.23 -13.69
CA ARG A 33 27.73 3.45 -14.10
C ARG A 33 26.99 4.71 -13.64
N VAL A 34 25.67 4.74 -13.76
CA VAL A 34 24.82 5.83 -13.27
C VAL A 34 24.90 5.95 -11.74
N ALA A 35 24.91 4.82 -11.03
CA ALA A 35 25.04 4.75 -9.58
C ALA A 35 26.35 5.37 -9.10
N LEU A 36 27.48 5.00 -9.73
CA LEU A 36 28.79 5.59 -9.45
C LEU A 36 28.83 7.09 -9.75
N GLN A 37 28.26 7.52 -10.88
CA GLN A 37 28.24 8.91 -11.29
C GLN A 37 27.44 9.82 -10.35
N LEU A 38 26.35 9.30 -9.78
CA LEU A 38 25.43 10.06 -8.94
C LEU A 38 25.60 9.79 -7.44
N GLY A 39 26.62 9.03 -7.03
CA GLY A 39 26.83 8.66 -5.62
C GLY A 39 25.67 7.86 -5.02
N ASN A 40 24.91 7.16 -5.87
CA ASN A 40 23.73 6.40 -5.49
C ASN A 40 24.03 4.90 -5.50
N SER A 41 23.20 4.10 -4.83
CA SER A 41 23.29 2.63 -4.95
C SER A 41 22.64 2.14 -6.25
N ASP A 42 23.20 1.09 -6.87
CA ASP A 42 22.65 0.44 -8.08
C ASP A 42 21.17 0.06 -7.92
N CYS A 43 20.77 -0.39 -6.73
CA CYS A 43 19.38 -0.76 -6.44
C CYS A 43 18.40 0.43 -6.47
N VAL A 44 18.86 1.63 -6.13
CA VAL A 44 18.08 2.87 -6.20
C VAL A 44 17.90 3.28 -7.65
N VAL A 45 18.96 3.21 -8.47
CA VAL A 45 18.93 3.48 -9.91
C VAL A 45 17.98 2.53 -10.63
N ARG A 46 18.13 1.21 -10.43
CA ARG A 46 17.23 0.20 -11.02
C ARG A 46 15.78 0.39 -10.60
N ARG A 47 15.53 0.65 -9.32
CA ARG A 47 14.16 0.89 -8.82
C ARG A 47 13.55 2.13 -9.46
N CYS A 48 14.31 3.22 -9.59
CA CYS A 48 13.86 4.44 -10.26
C CYS A 48 13.49 4.17 -11.72
N TRP A 49 14.36 3.45 -12.44
CA TRP A 49 14.12 3.05 -13.83
C TRP A 49 12.91 2.14 -13.99
N ASP A 50 12.78 1.11 -13.14
CA ASP A 50 11.62 0.23 -13.13
C ASP A 50 10.32 0.99 -12.85
N GLN A 51 10.35 1.97 -11.94
CA GLN A 51 9.21 2.83 -11.63
C GLN A 51 8.88 3.78 -12.79
N TRP A 52 9.87 4.19 -13.58
CA TRP A 52 9.64 5.00 -14.78
C TRP A 52 8.94 4.16 -15.87
N ILE A 53 9.49 2.98 -16.20
CA ILE A 53 8.95 2.10 -17.24
C ILE A 53 7.57 1.55 -16.86
N ARG A 54 7.39 1.13 -15.60
CA ARG A 54 6.15 0.49 -15.13
C ARG A 54 5.11 1.50 -14.63
N GLY A 55 5.45 2.79 -14.60
CA GLY A 55 4.63 3.87 -14.03
C GLY A 55 4.70 4.00 -12.50
N MET A 56 4.06 5.05 -11.98
CA MET A 56 4.04 5.37 -10.54
C MET A 56 3.59 4.17 -9.66
N PRO A 57 4.21 3.97 -8.48
CA PRO A 57 3.81 2.93 -7.56
C PRO A 57 2.39 3.22 -7.08
N ARG A 58 1.66 2.12 -6.80
CA ARG A 58 0.27 2.15 -6.34
C ARG A 58 0.07 3.24 -5.29
N ARG A 59 -0.91 4.13 -5.54
CA ARG A 59 -1.28 5.24 -4.65
C ARG A 59 -1.27 4.77 -3.19
N THR A 60 -0.60 5.53 -2.32
CA THR A 60 -0.71 5.35 -0.87
C THR A 60 -2.20 5.44 -0.50
N GLY A 61 -2.79 4.32 -0.08
CA GLY A 61 -4.25 4.16 -0.01
C GLY A 61 -4.80 2.98 -0.84
N SER A 62 -3.96 2.26 -1.58
CA SER A 62 -4.31 1.02 -2.28
C SER A 62 -4.50 -0.16 -1.31
N GLY A 63 -5.42 -0.02 -0.36
CA GLY A 63 -6.04 -1.15 0.32
C GLY A 63 -7.24 -1.65 -0.49
N ARG A 64 -7.74 -2.85 -0.16
CA ARG A 64 -9.04 -3.30 -0.67
C ARG A 64 -10.10 -2.26 -0.25
N PRO A 65 -10.98 -1.80 -1.14
CA PRO A 65 -12.05 -0.90 -0.76
C PRO A 65 -12.84 -1.51 0.41
N ARG A 66 -13.13 -0.68 1.42
CA ARG A 66 -13.91 -1.12 2.56
C ARG A 66 -15.34 -1.40 2.10
N GLN A 67 -15.80 -2.63 2.30
CA GLN A 67 -17.19 -2.99 2.04
C GLN A 67 -18.12 -2.52 3.17
N THR A 68 -17.58 -2.36 4.37
CA THR A 68 -18.31 -1.95 5.57
C THR A 68 -17.88 -0.55 6.01
N SER A 69 -18.83 0.21 6.57
CA SER A 69 -18.54 1.49 7.20
C SER A 69 -18.02 1.29 8.61
N HIS A 70 -17.27 2.26 9.15
CA HIS A 70 -16.80 2.23 10.54
C HIS A 70 -17.95 2.03 11.56
N ARG A 71 -19.14 2.54 11.24
CA ARG A 71 -20.33 2.36 12.07
C ARG A 71 -20.83 0.91 12.02
N ALA A 72 -20.90 0.31 10.82
CA ALA A 72 -21.24 -1.10 10.66
C ALA A 72 -20.26 -2.01 11.40
N ASP A 73 -18.96 -1.76 11.30
CA ASP A 73 -17.93 -2.55 11.99
C ASP A 73 -18.11 -2.55 13.51
N ARG A 74 -18.42 -1.39 14.11
CA ARG A 74 -18.69 -1.29 15.56
C ARG A 74 -19.88 -2.14 15.98
N HIS A 75 -20.95 -2.15 15.19
CA HIS A 75 -22.13 -2.98 15.47
C HIS A 75 -21.82 -4.47 15.28
N ILE A 76 -21.08 -4.84 14.22
CA ILE A 76 -20.65 -6.24 14.00
C ILE A 76 -19.84 -6.74 15.19
N VAL A 77 -18.82 -5.98 15.63
CA VAL A 77 -17.96 -6.35 16.77
C VAL A 77 -18.76 -6.43 18.06
N ARG A 78 -19.69 -5.48 18.30
CA ARG A 78 -20.55 -5.50 19.48
C ARG A 78 -21.45 -6.73 19.50
N ASN A 79 -22.14 -7.02 18.39
CA ASN A 79 -23.08 -8.13 18.30
C ASN A 79 -22.36 -9.48 18.43
N ALA A 80 -21.19 -9.63 17.79
CA ALA A 80 -20.36 -10.82 17.92
C ALA A 80 -19.87 -11.05 19.36
N ARG A 81 -19.62 -9.98 20.12
CA ARG A 81 -19.25 -10.08 21.55
C ARG A 81 -20.42 -10.45 22.45
N VAL A 82 -21.61 -9.92 22.17
CA VAL A 82 -22.83 -10.20 22.94
C VAL A 82 -23.34 -11.62 22.66
N GLN A 83 -23.21 -12.10 21.43
CA GLN A 83 -23.66 -13.42 21.00
C GLN A 83 -22.54 -14.16 20.24
N PRO A 84 -21.57 -14.76 20.94
CA PRO A 84 -20.41 -15.41 20.31
C PRO A 84 -20.77 -16.60 19.41
N THR A 85 -21.92 -17.23 19.63
CA THR A 85 -22.42 -18.38 18.86
C THR A 85 -23.36 -17.97 17.72
N ALA A 86 -23.68 -16.67 17.58
CA ALA A 86 -24.56 -16.20 16.51
C ALA A 86 -23.89 -16.34 15.14
N SER A 87 -24.67 -16.78 14.16
CA SER A 87 -24.20 -16.88 12.78
C SER A 87 -23.91 -15.49 12.18
N SER A 88 -23.05 -15.45 11.17
CA SER A 88 -22.76 -14.20 10.43
C SER A 88 -24.01 -13.59 9.81
N ALA A 89 -24.98 -14.42 9.36
CA ALA A 89 -26.26 -13.96 8.83
C ALA A 89 -27.12 -13.29 9.92
N THR A 90 -27.16 -13.88 11.12
CA THR A 90 -27.87 -13.31 12.28
C THR A 90 -27.27 -11.96 12.67
N ILE A 91 -25.94 -11.88 12.76
CA ILE A 91 -25.22 -10.63 13.09
C ILE A 91 -25.48 -9.57 12.00
N ARG A 92 -25.46 -9.97 10.72
CA ARG A 92 -25.75 -9.08 9.59
C ARG A 92 -27.18 -8.52 9.65
N ALA A 93 -28.16 -9.35 9.95
CA ALA A 93 -29.56 -8.92 10.11
C ALA A 93 -29.73 -7.92 11.26
N GLN A 94 -29.08 -8.18 12.40
CA GLN A 94 -29.09 -7.26 13.55
C GLN A 94 -28.43 -5.91 13.23
N VAL A 95 -27.31 -5.92 12.50
CA VAL A 95 -26.63 -4.70 12.05
C VAL A 95 -27.49 -3.92 11.06
N ALA A 96 -28.15 -4.60 10.12
CA ALA A 96 -29.05 -3.98 9.16
C ALA A 96 -30.28 -3.35 9.83
N SER A 97 -30.87 -4.05 10.82
CA SER A 97 -31.97 -3.54 11.64
C SER A 97 -31.55 -2.32 12.48
N SER A 98 -30.34 -2.33 13.05
CA SER A 98 -29.83 -1.23 13.89
C SER A 98 -29.41 0.02 13.10
N LEU A 99 -29.01 -0.15 11.84
CA LEU A 99 -28.44 0.92 11.01
C LEU A 99 -29.32 1.37 9.86
N GLY A 100 -30.43 0.68 9.58
CA GLY A 100 -31.25 0.90 8.39
C GLY A 100 -30.50 0.67 7.07
N ALA A 101 -29.34 0.00 7.11
CA ALA A 101 -28.40 -0.11 6.00
C ALA A 101 -28.05 -1.59 5.73
N ARG A 102 -28.12 -2.01 4.45
CA ARG A 102 -27.73 -3.36 4.05
C ARG A 102 -26.21 -3.51 4.10
N VAL A 103 -25.73 -4.46 4.90
CA VAL A 103 -24.34 -4.91 4.87
C VAL A 103 -24.23 -5.99 3.80
N SER A 104 -23.34 -5.81 2.82
CA SER A 104 -23.15 -6.72 1.69
C SER A 104 -22.70 -8.13 2.13
N SER A 105 -23.05 -9.14 1.32
CA SER A 105 -22.81 -10.56 1.60
C SER A 105 -21.35 -10.99 1.54
#